data_AF-A0AAX6FIH8-F1
#
_entry.id   AF-A0AAX6FIH8-F1
#
_cell.length_a   1.000
_cell.length_b   1.000
_cell.length_c   1.000
_cell.angle_alpha   90.00
_cell.angle_beta   90.00
_cell.angle_gamma   90.00
#
_symmetry.space_group_name_H-M   'P 1'
#
loop_
_entity.id
_entity.type
_entity.pdbx_description
1 polymer ?
#
loop_
_entity_poly.entity_id
_entity_poly.type
_entity_poly.pdbx_seq_one_letter_code
_entity_poly.pdbx_strand_id
1 'polypeptide(L)'
;MRGVDATSTSGHGRRLWQLNLLLRLIVLPCSAASIWAIVKSNQVNDTYGELEFSNLTGLKYLVWVSAISAGYALVSAIFVYLRLFKFDWPIFLLDQVTAYLMVTSGSAVVEILFLAHEGDKEVSWSEVCSYYGRFCSRTMLSLVFHLVALLCFLTLSLVSAYRVFSKYEAPPSAAAAGAASKEVGGDGE
;
A
#
# COMPACT_ATOMS: atom_id res chain seq x y z
N MET A 1 -11.13 -0.09 42.76
CA MET A 1 -12.02 -0.82 41.83
C MET A 1 -11.30 -0.91 40.48
N ARG A 2 -10.87 -2.11 40.08
CA ARG A 2 -10.23 -2.45 38.79
C ARG A 2 -11.31 -3.08 37.91
N GLY A 3 -11.48 -2.67 36.65
CA GLY A 3 -12.40 -3.40 35.78
C GLY A 3 -12.76 -2.86 34.40
N VAL A 4 -12.37 -1.65 33.98
CA VAL A 4 -12.89 -1.08 32.71
C VAL A 4 -11.93 -1.22 31.50
N ASP A 5 -10.62 -1.43 31.67
CA ASP A 5 -9.69 -1.27 30.54
C ASP A 5 -9.19 -2.56 29.86
N ALA A 6 -9.40 -3.75 30.44
CA ALA A 6 -8.82 -4.99 29.92
C ALA A 6 -9.61 -5.61 28.73
N THR A 7 -10.91 -5.34 28.63
CA THR A 7 -11.78 -5.85 27.56
C THR A 7 -11.67 -5.02 26.28
N SER A 8 -11.48 -3.71 26.38
CA SER A 8 -11.36 -2.80 25.24
C SER A 8 -10.02 -2.95 24.49
N THR A 9 -8.91 -3.09 25.22
CA THR A 9 -7.56 -3.29 24.65
C THR A 9 -7.41 -4.63 23.93
N SER A 10 -8.02 -5.71 24.45
CA SER A 10 -8.05 -7.05 23.84
C SER A 10 -8.72 -7.06 22.45
N GLY A 11 -9.86 -6.38 22.32
CA GLY A 11 -10.61 -6.31 21.06
C GLY A 11 -9.91 -5.46 19.99
N HIS A 12 -9.28 -4.35 20.39
CA HIS A 12 -8.58 -3.45 19.47
C HIS A 12 -7.36 -4.12 18.83
N GLY A 13 -6.53 -4.81 19.63
CA GLY A 13 -5.36 -5.54 19.12
C GLY A 13 -5.73 -6.65 18.13
N ARG A 14 -6.82 -7.38 18.40
CA ARG A 14 -7.33 -8.44 17.50
C ARG A 14 -7.81 -7.87 16.16
N ARG A 15 -8.52 -6.74 16.16
CA ARG A 15 -8.97 -6.05 14.94
C ARG A 15 -7.78 -5.56 14.11
N LEU A 16 -6.79 -4.92 14.74
CA LEU A 16 -5.58 -4.47 14.04
C LEU A 16 -4.81 -5.64 13.42
N TRP A 17 -4.76 -6.80 14.09
CA TRP A 17 -4.12 -8.00 13.55
C TRP A 17 -4.89 -8.57 12.35
N GLN A 18 -6.22 -8.66 12.44
CA GLN A 18 -7.08 -9.09 11.33
C GLN A 18 -6.93 -8.17 10.12
N LEU A 19 -7.02 -6.84 10.32
CA LEU A 19 -6.83 -5.86 9.25
C LEU A 19 -5.46 -6.01 8.59
N ASN A 20 -4.40 -6.14 9.38
CA ASN A 20 -3.05 -6.35 8.85
C ASN A 20 -2.96 -7.61 7.96
N LEU A 21 -3.52 -8.73 8.39
CA LEU A 21 -3.50 -9.96 7.58
C LEU A 21 -4.39 -9.84 6.33
N LEU A 22 -5.59 -9.28 6.46
CA LEU A 22 -6.51 -9.10 5.32
C LEU A 22 -5.89 -8.21 4.24
N LEU A 23 -5.27 -7.09 4.62
CA LEU A 23 -4.60 -6.19 3.67
C LEU A 23 -3.48 -6.92 2.92
N ARG A 24 -2.67 -7.76 3.58
CA ARG A 24 -1.63 -8.56 2.93
C ARG A 24 -2.21 -9.61 1.98
N LEU A 25 -3.32 -10.24 2.37
CA LEU A 25 -4.04 -11.20 1.53
C LEU A 25 -4.68 -10.55 0.30
N ILE A 26 -5.04 -9.26 0.35
CA ILE A 26 -5.54 -8.50 -0.80
C ILE A 26 -4.39 -8.09 -1.74
N VAL A 27 -3.25 -7.67 -1.18
CA VAL A 27 -2.08 -7.28 -1.98
C VAL A 27 -1.60 -8.40 -2.90
N LEU A 28 -1.56 -9.65 -2.42
CA LEU A 28 -1.08 -10.79 -3.20
C LEU A 28 -1.81 -10.98 -4.55
N PRO A 29 -3.15 -11.15 -4.60
CA PRO A 29 -3.87 -11.27 -5.86
C PRO A 29 -3.87 -9.98 -6.68
N CYS A 30 -3.91 -8.80 -6.06
CA CYS A 30 -3.83 -7.52 -6.79
C CYS A 30 -2.50 -7.36 -7.53
N SER A 31 -1.37 -7.61 -6.84
CA SER A 31 -0.04 -7.55 -7.45
C SER A 31 0.13 -8.63 -8.52
N ALA A 32 -0.39 -9.84 -8.31
CA ALA A 32 -0.37 -10.90 -9.32
C ALA A 32 -1.21 -10.54 -10.56
N ALA A 33 -2.40 -9.95 -10.37
CA ALA A 33 -3.26 -9.49 -11.46
C ALA A 33 -2.64 -8.33 -12.23
N SER A 34 -2.00 -7.40 -11.54
CA SER A 34 -1.22 -6.30 -12.13
C SER A 34 -0.10 -6.83 -13.05
N ILE A 35 0.72 -7.76 -12.55
CA ILE A 35 1.81 -8.39 -13.32
C ILE A 35 1.24 -9.14 -14.53
N TRP A 36 0.22 -9.96 -14.31
CA TRP A 36 -0.40 -10.75 -15.38
C TRP A 36 -0.95 -9.84 -16.49
N ALA A 37 -1.60 -8.74 -16.14
CA ALA A 37 -2.17 -7.79 -17.09
C ALA A 37 -1.09 -7.13 -17.97
N ILE A 38 0.06 -6.74 -17.39
CA ILE A 38 1.20 -6.19 -18.16
C ILE A 38 1.87 -7.27 -19.00
N VAL A 39 2.17 -8.44 -18.44
CA VAL A 39 2.86 -9.50 -19.18
C VAL A 39 2.04 -9.96 -20.38
N LYS A 40 0.71 -9.89 -20.28
CA LYS A 40 -0.20 -10.18 -21.38
C LYS A 40 -0.56 -8.96 -22.23
N SER A 41 -0.03 -7.76 -22.00
CA SER A 41 -0.46 -6.59 -22.76
C SER A 41 0.05 -6.55 -24.21
N ASN A 42 1.04 -7.37 -24.58
CA ASN A 42 1.64 -7.40 -25.92
C ASN A 42 0.60 -7.40 -27.06
N GLN A 43 0.83 -6.54 -28.05
CA GLN A 43 -0.03 -6.39 -29.22
C GLN A 43 0.80 -6.09 -30.47
N VAL A 44 0.48 -6.79 -31.56
CA VAL A 44 1.07 -6.55 -32.88
C VAL A 44 0.07 -5.77 -33.73
N ASN A 45 0.57 -4.81 -34.50
CA ASN A 45 -0.22 -4.05 -35.47
C ASN A 45 0.51 -4.02 -36.82
N ASP A 46 -0.20 -4.31 -37.92
CA ASP A 46 0.41 -4.48 -39.24
C ASP A 46 1.03 -3.19 -39.81
N THR A 47 0.56 -2.01 -39.37
CA THR A 47 1.03 -0.70 -39.87
C THR A 47 2.21 -0.13 -39.09
N TYR A 48 2.27 -0.39 -37.77
CA TYR A 48 3.21 0.26 -36.85
C TYR A 48 4.17 -0.73 -36.17
N GLY A 49 3.97 -2.03 -36.39
CA GLY A 49 4.79 -3.09 -35.81
C GLY A 49 4.31 -3.56 -34.44
N GLU A 50 5.22 -4.18 -33.70
CA GLU A 50 4.96 -4.82 -32.41
C GLU A 50 5.19 -3.87 -31.24
N LEU A 51 4.23 -3.84 -30.31
CA LEU A 51 4.32 -3.10 -29.05
C LEU A 51 4.29 -4.09 -27.87
N GLU A 52 5.41 -4.20 -27.18
CA GLU A 52 5.60 -5.09 -26.03
C GLU A 52 5.86 -4.31 -24.74
N PHE A 53 5.48 -4.89 -23.60
CA PHE A 53 5.82 -4.32 -22.29
C PHE A 53 7.34 -4.29 -22.03
N SER A 54 8.10 -5.17 -22.69
CA SER A 54 9.56 -5.30 -22.59
C SER A 54 10.31 -4.05 -23.09
N ASN A 55 9.68 -3.28 -23.99
CA ASN A 55 10.25 -2.07 -24.59
C ASN A 55 10.03 -0.82 -23.72
N LEU A 56 9.08 -0.84 -22.78
CA LEU A 56 8.72 0.30 -21.96
C LEU A 56 9.26 0.15 -20.54
N THR A 57 10.30 0.93 -20.22
CA THR A 57 10.98 0.88 -18.91
C THR A 57 10.01 1.12 -17.74
N GLY A 58 9.02 2.01 -17.89
CA GLY A 58 8.02 2.25 -16.84
C GLY A 58 7.14 1.04 -16.53
N LEU A 59 6.74 0.27 -17.55
CA LEU A 59 5.98 -0.97 -17.35
C LEU A 59 6.81 -2.06 -16.68
N LYS A 60 8.08 -2.20 -17.09
CA LYS A 60 9.02 -3.10 -16.41
C LYS A 60 9.19 -2.71 -14.94
N TYR A 61 9.34 -1.43 -14.65
CA TYR A 61 9.48 -0.94 -13.30
C TYR A 61 8.24 -1.26 -12.45
N LEU A 62 7.03 -1.03 -12.97
CA LEU A 62 5.77 -1.42 -12.32
C LEU A 62 5.70 -2.93 -12.01
N VAL A 63 6.12 -3.78 -12.95
CA VAL A 63 6.16 -5.24 -12.76
C VAL A 63 7.14 -5.63 -11.67
N TRP A 64 8.36 -5.09 -11.67
CA TRP A 64 9.36 -5.34 -10.64
C TRP A 64 8.87 -4.92 -9.26
N VAL A 65 8.31 -3.72 -9.14
CA VAL A 65 7.75 -3.23 -7.88
C VAL A 65 6.57 -4.08 -7.44
N SER A 66 5.66 -4.47 -8.35
CA SER A 66 4.54 -5.35 -8.03
C SER A 66 5.04 -6.72 -7.53
N ALA A 67 6.10 -7.26 -8.11
CA ALA A 67 6.70 -8.52 -7.65
C ALA A 67 7.35 -8.40 -6.26
N ILE A 68 8.12 -7.33 -6.02
CA ILE A 68 8.70 -7.01 -4.69
C ILE A 68 7.58 -6.88 -3.65
N SER A 69 6.51 -6.17 -3.99
CA SER A 69 5.37 -5.94 -3.10
C SER A 69 4.66 -7.25 -2.73
N ALA A 70 4.48 -8.17 -3.68
CA ALA A 70 3.87 -9.48 -3.45
C ALA A 70 4.78 -10.36 -2.58
N GLY A 71 6.07 -10.42 -2.90
CA GLY A 71 7.06 -11.16 -2.12
C GLY A 71 7.13 -10.66 -0.68
N TYR A 72 7.21 -9.35 -0.49
CA TYR A 72 7.21 -8.74 0.84
C TYR A 72 5.89 -9.01 1.58
N ALA A 73 4.74 -8.89 0.93
CA ALA A 73 3.44 -9.16 1.56
C ALA A 73 3.32 -10.61 2.03
N LEU A 74 3.79 -11.58 1.23
CA LEU A 74 3.80 -12.99 1.60
C LEU A 74 4.72 -13.25 2.79
N VAL A 75 5.96 -12.77 2.68
CA VAL A 75 6.99 -12.95 3.71
C VAL A 75 6.54 -12.33 5.02
N SER A 76 6.10 -11.07 5.00
CA SER A 76 5.60 -10.37 6.20
C SER A 76 4.37 -11.05 6.82
N ALA A 77 3.44 -11.59 6.02
CA ALA A 77 2.30 -12.34 6.53
C ALA A 77 2.73 -13.60 7.30
N ILE A 78 3.71 -14.35 6.77
CA ILE A 78 4.29 -15.52 7.45
C ILE A 78 4.97 -15.11 8.76
N PHE A 79 5.79 -14.06 8.72
CA PHE A 79 6.49 -13.56 9.92
C PHE A 79 5.51 -13.10 11.02
N VAL A 80 4.42 -12.43 10.66
CA VAL A 80 3.36 -12.00 11.60
C VAL A 80 2.60 -13.20 12.15
N TYR A 81 2.29 -14.20 11.32
CA TYR A 81 1.61 -15.42 11.73
C TYR A 81 2.44 -16.23 12.73
N LEU A 82 3.74 -16.40 12.44
CA LEU A 82 4.69 -17.12 13.28
C LEU A 82 5.18 -16.30 14.50
N ARG A 83 4.75 -15.05 14.66
CA ARG A 83 5.16 -14.12 15.74
C ARG A 83 6.68 -13.99 15.89
N LEU A 84 7.38 -13.95 14.76
CA LEU A 84 8.85 -13.98 14.73
C LEU A 84 9.51 -12.62 15.03
N PHE A 85 8.80 -11.51 14.86
CA PHE A 85 9.33 -10.17 15.18
C PHE A 85 8.98 -9.75 16.60
N LYS A 86 10.01 -9.38 17.38
CA LYS A 86 9.89 -8.74 18.70
C LYS A 86 9.85 -7.21 18.61
N PHE A 87 10.20 -6.64 17.45
CA PHE A 87 10.31 -5.19 17.23
C PHE A 87 9.38 -4.78 16.07
N ASP A 88 8.58 -3.72 16.29
CA ASP A 88 7.60 -3.23 15.30
C ASP A 88 8.20 -2.28 14.25
N TRP A 89 9.38 -1.71 14.52
CA TRP A 89 10.07 -0.76 13.65
C TRP A 89 10.41 -1.29 12.24
N PRO A 90 10.97 -2.50 12.07
CA PRO A 90 11.31 -3.02 10.75
C PRO A 90 10.10 -3.18 9.83
N ILE A 91 8.94 -3.58 10.39
CA ILE A 91 7.70 -3.74 9.62
C ILE A 91 7.24 -2.38 9.10
N PHE A 92 7.21 -1.36 9.98
CA PHE A 92 6.85 0.00 9.59
C PHE A 92 7.75 0.56 8.48
N LEU A 93 9.07 0.43 8.60
CA LEU A 93 10.01 0.91 7.58
C LEU A 93 9.82 0.20 6.24
N LEU A 94 9.66 -1.13 6.24
CA LEU A 94 9.46 -1.90 5.01
C LEU A 94 8.11 -1.59 4.35
N ASP A 95 7.05 -1.37 5.14
CA ASP A 95 5.75 -0.95 4.63
C ASP A 95 5.83 0.41 3.94
N GLN A 96 6.49 1.37 4.59
CA GLN A 96 6.67 2.71 4.07
C GLN A 96 7.51 2.72 2.78
N VAL A 97 8.64 1.99 2.75
CA VAL A 97 9.50 1.88 1.56
C VAL A 97 8.74 1.23 0.40
N THR A 98 7.97 0.19 0.67
CA THR A 98 7.18 -0.47 -0.37
C THR A 98 6.10 0.46 -0.92
N ALA A 99 5.41 1.20 -0.05
CA ALA A 99 4.43 2.21 -0.48
C ALA A 99 5.07 3.26 -1.40
N TYR A 100 6.26 3.75 -1.08
CA TYR A 100 6.97 4.72 -1.94
C TYR A 100 7.34 4.14 -3.31
N LEU A 101 7.85 2.91 -3.36
CA LEU A 101 8.14 2.24 -4.64
C LEU A 101 6.89 2.07 -5.50
N MET A 102 5.75 1.75 -4.88
CA MET A 102 4.46 1.61 -5.57
C MET A 102 4.00 2.97 -6.13
N VAL A 103 4.13 4.07 -5.37
CA VAL A 103 3.81 5.42 -5.87
C VAL A 103 4.68 5.80 -7.06
N THR A 104 6.01 5.63 -6.96
CA THR A 104 6.93 6.05 -8.03
C THR A 104 6.73 5.26 -9.30
N SER A 105 6.53 3.94 -9.21
CA SER A 105 6.26 3.10 -10.37
C SER A 105 4.88 3.34 -10.98
N GLY A 106 3.85 3.54 -10.15
CA GLY A 106 2.52 3.95 -10.60
C GLY A 106 2.55 5.28 -11.37
N SER A 107 3.29 6.28 -10.87
CA SER A 107 3.46 7.58 -11.54
C SER A 107 4.07 7.42 -12.92
N ALA A 108 5.14 6.63 -13.05
CA ALA A 108 5.79 6.38 -14.35
C ALA A 108 4.82 5.76 -15.37
N VAL A 109 3.90 4.89 -14.93
CA VAL A 109 2.90 4.28 -15.81
C VAL A 109 1.75 5.22 -16.14
N VAL A 110 1.35 6.07 -15.19
CA VAL A 110 0.38 7.15 -15.44
C VAL A 110 0.90 8.09 -16.53
N GLU A 111 2.16 8.50 -16.47
CA GLU A 111 2.79 9.34 -17.49
C GLU A 111 2.82 8.66 -18.87
N ILE A 112 3.18 7.37 -18.92
CA ILE A 112 3.15 6.58 -20.17
C ILE A 112 1.73 6.51 -20.74
N LEU A 113 0.73 6.24 -19.90
CA LEU A 113 -0.68 6.17 -20.34
C LEU A 113 -1.20 7.53 -20.80
N PHE A 114 -0.79 8.60 -20.13
CA PHE A 114 -1.14 9.97 -20.51
C PHE A 114 -0.60 10.30 -21.91
N LEU A 115 0.68 10.06 -22.15
CA LEU A 115 1.30 10.23 -23.48
C LEU A 115 0.68 9.30 -24.53
N ALA A 116 0.33 8.07 -24.15
CA ALA A 116 -0.28 7.11 -25.07
C ALA A 116 -1.71 7.50 -25.49
N HIS A 117 -2.46 8.22 -24.66
CA HIS A 117 -3.82 8.68 -24.95
C HIS A 117 -3.88 10.06 -25.60
N GLU A 118 -3.11 11.02 -25.10
CA GLU A 118 -3.19 12.42 -25.57
C GLU A 118 -2.15 12.72 -26.65
N GLY A 119 -1.05 11.97 -26.70
CA GLY A 119 0.13 12.33 -27.47
C GLY A 119 0.82 13.59 -26.94
N ASP A 120 1.89 14.01 -27.62
CA ASP A 120 2.55 15.29 -27.38
C ASP A 120 3.10 15.84 -28.70
N LYS A 121 2.54 16.97 -29.14
CA LYS A 121 2.92 17.62 -30.40
C LYS A 121 4.32 18.23 -30.34
N GLU A 122 4.77 18.70 -29.18
CA GLU A 122 6.06 19.39 -29.02
C GLU A 122 7.23 18.44 -29.26
N VAL A 123 7.07 17.17 -28.88
CA VAL A 123 8.06 16.11 -29.13
C VAL A 123 7.67 15.17 -30.28
N SER A 124 6.67 15.55 -31.09
CA SER A 124 6.16 14.76 -32.22
C SER A 124 5.70 13.34 -31.86
N TRP A 125 5.21 13.13 -30.64
CA TRP A 125 4.66 11.85 -30.20
C TRP A 125 3.17 11.77 -30.53
N SER A 126 2.79 10.85 -31.41
CA SER A 126 1.39 10.57 -31.73
C SER A 126 0.66 9.75 -30.66
N GLU A 127 -0.65 9.91 -30.56
CA GLU A 127 -1.51 9.00 -29.78
C GLU A 127 -1.28 7.54 -30.19
N VAL A 128 -1.07 6.67 -29.21
CA VAL A 128 -0.77 5.25 -29.40
C VAL A 128 -2.01 4.39 -29.16
N CYS A 129 -2.87 4.77 -28.22
CA CYS A 129 -4.00 3.95 -27.79
C CYS A 129 -5.11 3.80 -28.84
N SER A 130 -5.18 4.68 -29.82
CA SER A 130 -6.08 4.54 -30.99
C SER A 130 -5.74 3.31 -31.85
N TYR A 131 -4.46 2.93 -31.92
CA TYR A 131 -3.99 1.75 -32.65
C TYR A 131 -3.79 0.53 -31.73
N TYR A 132 -3.31 0.76 -30.51
CA TYR A 132 -2.97 -0.28 -29.54
C TYR A 132 -3.97 -0.34 -28.36
N GLY A 133 -5.26 -0.27 -28.66
CA GLY A 133 -6.31 -0.19 -27.63
C GLY A 133 -6.33 -1.36 -26.64
N ARG A 134 -5.97 -2.59 -27.06
CA ARG A 134 -5.90 -3.75 -26.15
C ARG A 134 -4.73 -3.62 -25.18
N PHE A 135 -3.57 -3.19 -25.68
CA PHE A 135 -2.41 -2.92 -24.85
C PHE A 135 -2.73 -1.82 -23.82
N CYS A 136 -3.32 -0.70 -24.24
CA CYS A 136 -3.68 0.39 -23.34
C CYS A 136 -4.72 -0.01 -22.29
N SER A 137 -5.77 -0.74 -22.70
CA SER A 137 -6.79 -1.25 -21.78
C SER A 137 -6.19 -2.20 -20.72
N ARG A 138 -5.29 -3.11 -21.12
CA ARG A 138 -4.60 -4.02 -20.19
C ARG A 138 -3.64 -3.27 -19.26
N THR A 139 -2.91 -2.28 -19.78
CA THR A 139 -2.01 -1.44 -18.97
C THR A 139 -2.78 -0.61 -17.96
N MET A 140 -3.90 0.00 -18.35
CA MET A 140 -4.80 0.71 -17.44
C MET A 140 -5.38 -0.22 -16.37
N LEU A 141 -5.82 -1.42 -16.75
CA LEU A 141 -6.31 -2.42 -15.80
C LEU A 141 -5.23 -2.84 -14.79
N SER A 142 -3.99 -3.03 -15.24
CA SER A 142 -2.85 -3.29 -14.37
C SER A 142 -2.61 -2.15 -13.38
N LEU A 143 -2.64 -0.90 -13.86
CA LEU A 143 -2.47 0.28 -13.03
C LEU A 143 -3.55 0.34 -11.93
N VAL A 144 -4.81 0.03 -12.24
CA VAL A 144 -5.89 -0.03 -11.25
C VAL A 144 -5.57 -1.04 -10.16
N PHE A 145 -5.17 -2.28 -10.51
CA PHE A 145 -4.78 -3.28 -9.52
C PHE A 145 -3.57 -2.83 -8.68
N HIS A 146 -2.60 -2.16 -9.30
CA HIS A 146 -1.44 -1.62 -8.61
C HIS A 146 -1.82 -0.50 -7.63
N LEU A 147 -2.75 0.39 -7.99
CA LEU A 147 -3.26 1.44 -7.10
C LEU A 147 -4.06 0.87 -5.91
N VAL A 148 -4.82 -0.20 -6.12
CA VAL A 148 -5.50 -0.91 -5.02
C VAL A 148 -4.48 -1.51 -4.05
N ALA A 149 -3.42 -2.15 -4.56
CA ALA A 149 -2.33 -2.67 -3.73
C ALA A 149 -1.59 -1.53 -2.99
N LEU A 150 -1.35 -0.40 -3.65
CA LEU A 150 -0.76 0.79 -3.04
C LEU A 150 -1.61 1.30 -1.85
N LEU A 151 -2.93 1.42 -2.02
CA LEU A 151 -3.83 1.83 -0.92
C LEU A 151 -3.75 0.86 0.27
N CYS A 152 -3.60 -0.44 0.00
CA CYS A 152 -3.38 -1.41 1.07
C CYS A 152 -2.06 -1.16 1.80
N PHE A 153 -0.96 -0.89 1.08
CA PHE A 153 0.34 -0.55 1.68
C PHE A 153 0.34 0.76 2.46
N LEU A 154 -0.37 1.78 1.99
CA LEU A 154 -0.56 3.02 2.74
C LEU A 154 -1.29 2.76 4.06
N THR A 155 -2.35 1.96 4.02
CA THR A 155 -3.09 1.56 5.22
C THR A 155 -2.22 0.72 6.18
N LEU A 156 -1.42 -0.20 5.65
CA LEU A 156 -0.46 -0.99 6.43
C LEU A 156 0.61 -0.10 7.09
N SER A 157 1.11 0.90 6.36
CA SER A 157 2.08 1.89 6.88
C SER A 157 1.47 2.71 8.03
N LEU A 158 0.22 3.14 7.90
CA LEU A 158 -0.50 3.85 8.97
C LEU A 158 -0.72 2.97 10.21
N VAL A 159 -1.15 1.73 10.02
CA VAL A 159 -1.38 0.78 11.13
C VAL A 159 -0.07 0.44 11.85
N SER A 160 1.01 0.24 11.11
CA SER A 160 2.33 -0.06 11.69
C SER A 160 2.92 1.17 12.40
N ALA A 161 2.78 2.36 11.82
CA ALA A 161 3.14 3.62 12.48
C ALA A 161 2.40 3.78 13.82
N TYR A 162 1.07 3.60 13.81
CA TYR A 162 0.26 3.69 15.03
C TYR A 162 0.76 2.76 16.14
N ARG A 163 1.07 1.50 15.81
CA ARG A 163 1.60 0.52 16.79
C ARG A 163 2.98 0.90 17.34
N VAL A 164 3.82 1.51 16.52
CA VAL A 164 5.15 1.97 16.94
C VAL A 164 5.01 3.18 17.86
N PHE A 165 4.25 4.20 17.44
CA PHE A 165 4.15 5.47 18.15
C PHE A 165 3.27 5.41 19.40
N SER A 166 2.24 4.57 19.44
CA SER A 166 1.38 4.42 20.63
C SER A 166 2.14 3.91 21.86
N LYS A 167 3.34 3.33 21.69
CA LYS A 167 4.20 2.91 22.82
C LYS A 167 4.92 4.07 23.51
N TYR A 168 4.99 5.22 22.85
CA TYR A 168 5.70 6.41 23.34
C TYR A 168 4.75 7.50 23.84
N GLU A 169 3.43 7.25 23.85
CA GLU A 169 2.47 8.17 24.47
C GLU A 169 2.80 8.35 25.96
N ALA A 170 2.98 9.61 26.38
CA ALA A 170 3.28 9.92 27.76
C ALA A 170 2.09 9.54 28.66
N PRO A 171 2.34 8.97 29.87
CA PRO A 171 1.26 8.79 30.83
C PRO A 171 0.58 10.15 31.09
N PRO A 172 -0.76 10.18 31.25
CA PRO A 172 -1.47 11.43 31.54
C PRO A 172 -0.78 12.13 32.71
N SER A 173 -0.41 13.39 32.49
CA SER A 173 0.41 14.14 33.42
C SER A 173 -0.23 14.18 34.81
N ALA A 174 0.58 14.11 35.87
CA ALA A 174 0.11 14.15 37.25
C ALA A 174 -0.77 15.38 37.58
N ALA A 175 -0.75 16.42 36.74
CA ALA A 175 -1.64 17.56 36.81
C ALA A 175 -3.13 17.19 36.60
N ALA A 176 -3.45 16.20 35.74
CA ALA A 176 -4.81 15.71 35.56
C ALA A 176 -5.28 14.82 36.71
N ALA A 177 -4.37 14.04 37.33
CA ALA A 177 -4.66 13.25 38.52
C ALA A 177 -4.89 14.13 39.77
N GLY A 178 -4.18 15.26 39.88
CA GLY A 178 -4.40 16.26 40.94
C GLY A 178 -5.72 17.01 40.81
N ALA A 179 -6.22 17.23 39.59
CA ALA A 179 -7.53 17.84 39.35
C ALA A 179 -8.68 16.90 39.75
N ALA A 180 -8.60 15.61 39.42
CA ALA A 180 -9.60 14.62 39.82
C ALA A 180 -9.64 14.35 41.33
N SER A 181 -8.50 14.50 42.03
CA SER A 181 -8.44 14.36 43.49
C SER A 181 -9.00 15.59 44.24
N LYS A 182 -9.04 16.77 43.59
CA LYS A 182 -9.59 18.01 44.18
C LYS A 182 -11.12 18.07 44.11
N GLU A 183 -11.76 17.45 43.12
CA GLU A 183 -13.23 17.43 43.05
C GLU A 183 -13.88 16.45 44.03
N VAL A 184 -13.17 15.42 44.52
CA VAL A 184 -13.73 14.41 45.44
C VAL A 184 -13.66 14.84 46.92
N GLY A 185 -12.95 15.93 47.25
CA GLY A 185 -12.73 16.39 48.63
C GLY A 185 -13.53 17.62 49.06
N GLY A 186 -14.52 18.07 48.29
CA GLY A 186 -15.17 19.37 48.44
C GLY A 186 -16.68 19.36 48.67
N ASP A 187 -17.23 18.33 49.33
CA ASP A 187 -18.63 18.32 49.82
C ASP A 187 -18.59 17.93 51.31
N GLY A 188 -18.46 18.93 52.18
CA GLY A 188 -18.34 18.71 53.62
C GLY A 188 -18.20 20.00 54.41
N GLU A 189 -19.16 20.92 54.26
CA GLU A 189 -19.47 21.93 55.27
C GLU A 189 -20.99 22.20 55.29
#